data_AF-A0AAN5DBK8-F1
#
_entry.id   AF-A0AAN5DBK8-F1
#
_cell.length_a   1.000
_cell.length_b   1.000
_cell.length_c   1.000
_cell.angle_alpha   90.00
_cell.angle_beta   90.00
_cell.angle_gamma   90.00
#
_symmetry.space_group_name_H-M   'P 1'
#
loop_
_entity.id
_entity.type
_entity.pdbx_description
1 polymer ?
#
loop_
_entity_poly.entity_id
_entity_poly.type
_entity_poly.pdbx_seq_one_letter_code
_entity_poly.pdbx_strand_id
1 'polypeptide(L)'
;MEKTRAELEAYRQRKKEEAANATVAISKPSEEEVREFCFVKWKKGEPDRPLIAYAYQLLDVLDPLDAWPLRKWRSTYDDFPTATLATTALIYLIGQVYFVWIEFGAVFFVFSCLTGICLGLGSRRQGEVSAYSVFNSNCERLLGSMTAEHFERDMLHRKK
;
A
#
# COMPACT_ATOMS: atom_id res chain seq x y z
N MET A 1 -30.04 -32.82 24.38
CA MET A 1 -28.95 -32.17 25.16
C MET A 1 -27.58 -32.78 24.83
N GLU A 2 -27.46 -34.10 24.72
CA GLU A 2 -26.17 -34.75 24.35
C GLU A 2 -25.75 -34.51 22.90
N LYS A 3 -26.70 -34.58 21.94
CA LYS A 3 -26.42 -34.32 20.52
C LYS A 3 -25.83 -32.92 20.26
N THR A 4 -26.36 -31.90 20.93
CA THR A 4 -25.88 -30.53 20.83
C THR A 4 -24.48 -30.33 21.40
N ARG A 5 -24.11 -31.09 22.45
CA ARG A 5 -22.75 -31.08 23.01
C ARG A 5 -21.76 -31.74 22.05
N ALA A 6 -22.14 -32.88 21.46
CA ALA A 6 -21.33 -33.57 20.47
C ALA A 6 -21.08 -32.72 19.21
N GLU A 7 -22.08 -31.97 18.73
CA GLU A 7 -21.92 -31.03 17.61
C GLU A 7 -21.01 -29.83 17.97
N LEU A 8 -21.14 -29.30 19.19
CA LEU A 8 -20.27 -28.24 19.71
C LEU A 8 -18.81 -28.72 19.85
N GLU A 9 -18.60 -29.96 20.27
CA GLU A 9 -17.28 -30.57 20.36
C GLU A 9 -16.67 -30.81 18.97
N ALA A 10 -17.45 -31.34 18.03
CA ALA A 10 -17.02 -31.50 16.64
C ALA A 10 -16.66 -30.15 15.98
N TYR A 11 -17.44 -29.09 16.25
CA TYR A 11 -17.15 -27.75 15.78
C TYR A 11 -15.86 -27.18 16.39
N ARG A 12 -15.64 -27.39 17.70
CA ARG A 12 -14.39 -26.96 18.37
C ARG A 12 -13.16 -27.67 17.82
N GLN A 13 -13.28 -28.94 17.42
CA GLN A 13 -12.18 -29.68 16.80
C GLN A 13 -11.86 -29.13 15.40
N ARG A 14 -12.88 -28.96 14.54
CA ARG A 14 -12.71 -28.37 13.21
C ARG A 14 -12.05 -26.98 13.26
N LYS A 15 -12.47 -26.13 14.20
CA LYS A 15 -11.90 -24.80 14.36
C LYS A 15 -10.43 -24.82 14.82
N LYS A 16 -10.04 -25.82 15.62
CA LYS A 16 -8.64 -26.02 16.02
C LYS A 16 -7.78 -26.51 14.86
N GLU A 17 -8.31 -27.41 14.03
CA GLU A 17 -7.63 -27.91 12.82
C GLU A 17 -7.45 -26.79 11.78
N GLU A 18 -8.48 -25.96 11.55
CA GLU A 18 -8.40 -24.79 10.67
C GLU A 18 -7.37 -23.76 11.18
N ALA A 19 -7.33 -23.50 12.49
CA ALA A 19 -6.34 -22.60 13.09
C ALA A 19 -4.90 -23.16 12.98
N ALA A 20 -4.72 -24.47 13.15
CA ALA A 20 -3.43 -25.13 12.97
C ALA A 20 -2.97 -25.05 11.51
N ASN A 21 -3.87 -25.32 10.55
CA ASN A 21 -3.56 -25.26 9.13
C ASN A 21 -3.28 -23.82 8.65
N ALA A 22 -4.01 -22.82 9.17
CA ALA A 22 -3.72 -21.41 8.93
C ALA A 22 -2.33 -21.00 9.48
N THR A 23 -1.92 -21.56 10.63
CA THR A 23 -0.60 -21.29 11.20
C THR A 23 0.52 -21.93 10.36
N VAL A 24 0.27 -23.12 9.78
CA VAL A 24 1.19 -23.79 8.84
C VAL A 24 1.27 -23.03 7.51
N ALA A 25 0.16 -22.49 7.00
CA ALA A 25 0.14 -21.65 5.80
C ALA A 25 0.85 -20.28 6.00
N ILE A 26 1.02 -19.83 7.25
CA ILE A 26 1.78 -18.62 7.62
C ILE A 26 3.25 -18.93 7.90
N SER A 27 3.64 -20.22 7.98
CA SER A 27 5.06 -20.59 8.09
C SER A 27 5.80 -20.17 6.81
N LYS A 28 7.00 -19.59 7.00
CA LYS A 28 7.78 -18.98 5.92
C LYS A 28 7.96 -19.99 4.77
N PRO A 29 7.65 -19.61 3.52
CA PRO A 29 7.85 -20.50 2.38
C PRO A 29 9.30 -20.96 2.31
N SER A 30 9.49 -22.23 1.97
CA SER A 30 10.82 -22.82 1.82
C SER A 30 11.62 -22.05 0.76
N GLU A 31 12.95 -21.94 0.90
CA GLU A 31 13.77 -21.18 -0.05
C GLU A 31 13.60 -21.62 -1.51
N GLU A 32 13.22 -22.88 -1.72
CA GLU A 32 12.96 -23.48 -3.03
C GLU A 32 11.63 -22.98 -3.65
N GLU A 33 10.55 -22.88 -2.86
CA GLU A 33 9.27 -22.31 -3.31
C GLU A 33 9.37 -20.80 -3.59
N VAL A 34 10.16 -20.06 -2.80
CA VAL A 34 10.45 -18.65 -3.07
C VAL A 34 11.24 -18.50 -4.37
N ARG A 35 12.20 -19.41 -4.62
CA ARG A 35 12.96 -19.45 -5.87
C ARG A 35 12.06 -19.75 -7.06
N GLU A 36 11.19 -20.74 -6.95
CA GLU A 36 10.30 -21.15 -8.03
C GLU A 36 9.23 -20.08 -8.31
N PHE A 37 8.66 -19.47 -7.28
CA PHE A 37 7.75 -18.33 -7.41
C PHE A 37 8.44 -17.10 -8.03
N CYS A 38 9.68 -16.79 -7.63
CA CYS A 38 10.50 -15.75 -8.26
C CYS A 38 10.83 -16.08 -9.73
N PHE A 39 11.11 -17.35 -10.05
CA PHE A 39 11.43 -17.80 -11.41
C PHE A 39 10.20 -17.75 -12.34
N VAL A 40 9.04 -18.17 -11.83
CA VAL A 40 7.75 -18.09 -12.54
C VAL A 40 7.37 -16.63 -12.77
N LYS A 41 7.59 -15.74 -11.80
CA LYS A 41 7.34 -14.30 -11.95
C LYS A 41 8.22 -13.64 -13.02
N TRP A 42 9.41 -14.20 -13.29
CA TRP A 42 10.32 -13.71 -14.32
C TRP A 42 10.05 -14.26 -15.73
N LYS A 43 9.23 -15.30 -15.90
CA LYS A 43 8.98 -15.94 -17.19
C LYS A 43 7.63 -15.55 -17.85
N LYS A 44 7.21 -14.30 -17.70
CA LYS A 44 6.12 -13.72 -18.50
C LYS A 44 6.43 -12.29 -18.97
N GLY A 45 7.45 -12.20 -19.82
CA GLY A 45 7.62 -11.05 -20.71
C GLY A 45 6.61 -11.16 -21.86
N GLU A 46 5.38 -10.69 -21.64
CA GLU A 46 4.41 -10.44 -22.72
C GLU A 46 5.02 -9.42 -23.70
N PRO A 47 5.13 -9.72 -25.02
CA PRO A 47 5.98 -8.95 -25.95
C PRO A 47 5.36 -7.66 -26.49
N ASP A 48 4.15 -7.28 -26.08
CA ASP A 48 3.45 -6.11 -26.64
C ASP A 48 3.09 -5.09 -25.55
N ARG A 49 4.09 -4.42 -24.98
CA ARG A 49 3.82 -3.24 -24.15
C ARG A 49 3.93 -1.97 -25.01
N PRO A 50 2.89 -1.11 -25.09
CA PRO A 50 2.94 0.11 -25.88
C PRO A 50 4.07 1.04 -25.39
N LEU A 51 4.54 1.97 -26.22
CA LEU A 51 5.52 3.02 -25.85
C LEU A 51 5.17 3.74 -24.54
N ILE A 52 3.88 3.82 -24.24
CA ILE A 52 3.30 4.36 -23.01
C ILE A 52 3.83 3.62 -21.75
N ALA A 53 4.02 2.29 -21.80
CA ALA A 53 4.55 1.53 -20.68
C ALA A 53 6.03 1.85 -20.38
N TYR A 54 6.82 2.09 -21.43
CA TYR A 54 8.19 2.58 -21.27
C TYR A 54 8.21 4.00 -20.70
N ALA A 55 7.27 4.87 -21.11
CA ALA A 55 7.15 6.22 -20.55
C ALA A 55 6.81 6.20 -19.05
N TYR A 56 5.92 5.31 -18.61
CA TYR A 56 5.64 5.12 -17.17
C TYR A 56 6.86 4.61 -16.42
N GLN A 57 7.57 3.63 -16.97
CA GLN A 57 8.77 3.08 -16.34
C GLN A 57 9.91 4.12 -16.25
N LEU A 58 9.97 5.06 -17.19
CA LEU A 58 10.91 6.18 -17.17
C LEU A 58 10.49 7.26 -16.16
N LEU A 59 9.19 7.52 -16.01
CA LEU A 59 8.65 8.40 -14.98
C LEU A 59 8.89 7.85 -13.56
N ASP A 60 8.75 6.54 -13.36
CA ASP A 60 9.06 5.87 -12.08
C ASP A 60 10.55 6.01 -11.72
N VAL A 61 11.44 5.94 -12.71
CA VAL A 61 12.90 6.16 -12.51
C VAL A 61 13.21 7.62 -12.20
N LEU A 62 12.39 8.55 -12.69
CA LEU A 62 12.50 9.98 -12.44
C LEU A 62 11.72 10.46 -11.22
N ASP A 63 11.18 9.57 -10.37
CA ASP A 63 10.45 10.00 -9.18
C ASP A 63 11.40 10.76 -8.22
N PRO A 64 11.37 12.11 -8.19
CA PRO A 64 12.31 12.87 -7.39
C PRO A 64 12.05 12.65 -5.91
N LEU A 65 10.85 12.15 -5.57
CA LEU A 65 10.40 11.89 -4.21
C LEU A 65 10.86 10.52 -3.68
N ASP A 66 11.29 9.61 -4.55
CA ASP A 66 11.90 8.32 -4.17
C ASP A 66 13.44 8.32 -4.32
N ALA A 67 14.03 9.51 -4.45
CA ALA A 67 15.47 9.67 -4.46
C ALA A 67 16.11 9.07 -3.19
N TRP A 68 17.34 8.55 -3.34
CA TRP A 68 18.13 7.95 -2.25
C TRP A 68 18.10 8.74 -0.92
N PRO A 69 18.27 10.09 -0.88
CA PRO A 69 18.23 10.83 0.39
C PRO A 69 16.85 10.81 1.05
N LEU A 70 15.76 10.87 0.27
CA LEU A 70 14.39 10.87 0.80
C LEU A 70 14.00 9.49 1.33
N ARG A 71 14.41 8.41 0.66
CA ARG A 71 14.23 7.03 1.16
C ARG A 71 14.94 6.82 2.50
N LYS A 72 16.18 7.29 2.61
CA LYS A 72 16.96 7.15 3.85
C LYS A 72 16.37 7.99 4.98
N TRP A 73 15.94 9.21 4.67
CA TRP A 73 15.23 10.08 5.61
C TRP A 73 13.95 9.42 6.14
N ARG A 74 13.12 8.86 5.24
CA ARG A 74 11.88 8.16 5.61
C ARG A 74 12.13 6.95 6.50
N SER A 75 13.14 6.13 6.18
CA SER A 75 13.56 5.01 7.04
C SER A 75 14.00 5.47 8.44
N THR A 76 14.66 6.62 8.54
CA THR A 76 15.13 7.15 9.84
C THR A 76 13.99 7.78 10.64
N TYR A 77 13.00 8.36 9.95
CA TYR A 77 11.76 8.85 10.54
C TYR A 77 10.94 7.74 11.20
N ASP A 78 10.88 6.55 10.58
CA ASP A 78 10.16 5.39 11.15
C ASP A 78 10.79 4.90 12.47
N ASP A 79 12.12 4.94 12.57
CA ASP A 79 12.85 4.54 13.79
C ASP A 79 12.74 5.60 14.90
N PHE A 80 12.91 6.89 14.57
CA PHE A 80 12.94 8.00 15.52
C PHE A 80 12.15 9.22 14.99
N PRO A 81 10.82 9.27 15.17
CA PRO A 81 9.97 10.25 14.50
C PRO A 81 10.19 11.68 15.00
N THR A 82 10.32 11.88 16.31
CA THR A 82 10.44 13.22 16.92
C THR A 82 11.77 13.89 16.60
N ALA A 83 12.89 13.15 16.73
CA ALA A 83 14.23 13.67 16.43
C ALA A 83 14.39 14.00 14.94
N THR A 84 13.86 13.14 14.06
CA THR A 84 13.92 13.34 12.61
C THR A 84 13.09 14.56 12.19
N LEU A 85 11.87 14.74 12.73
CA LEU A 85 11.07 15.94 12.49
C LEU A 85 11.75 17.21 13.00
N ALA A 86 12.30 17.19 14.21
CA ALA A 86 12.98 18.35 14.78
C ALA A 86 14.18 18.77 13.92
N THR A 87 15.00 17.80 13.49
CA THR A 87 16.17 18.05 12.63
C THR A 87 15.74 18.63 11.28
N THR A 88 14.71 18.05 10.67
CA THR A 88 14.18 18.49 9.36
C THR A 88 13.59 19.90 9.46
N ALA A 89 12.84 20.19 10.52
CA ALA A 89 12.28 21.50 10.78
C ALA A 89 13.38 22.54 10.99
N LEU A 90 14.45 22.20 11.72
CA LEU A 90 15.59 23.10 11.93
C LEU A 90 16.31 23.43 10.62
N ILE A 91 16.60 22.42 9.80
CA ILE A 91 17.20 22.61 8.46
C ILE A 91 16.29 23.48 7.58
N TYR A 92 14.99 23.21 7.60
CA TYR A 92 14.00 24.00 6.87
C TYR A 92 13.98 25.47 7.31
N LEU A 93 13.98 25.74 8.62
CA LEU A 93 13.97 27.12 9.14
C LEU A 93 15.23 27.89 8.71
N ILE A 94 16.40 27.27 8.75
CA ILE A 94 17.65 27.87 8.26
C ILE A 94 17.53 28.20 6.77
N GLY A 95 17.07 27.24 5.95
CA GLY A 95 16.84 27.46 4.53
C GLY A 95 15.82 28.57 4.26
N GLN A 96 14.71 28.58 5.00
CA GLN A 96 13.65 29.58 4.86
C GLN A 96 14.18 30.98 5.16
N VAL A 97 14.95 31.17 6.23
CA VAL A 97 15.58 32.46 6.54
C VAL A 97 16.53 32.90 5.42
N TYR A 98 17.32 31.97 4.88
CA TYR A 98 18.21 32.24 3.75
C TYR A 98 17.45 32.67 2.48
N PHE A 99 16.38 31.97 2.11
CA PHE A 99 15.58 32.33 0.93
C PHE A 99 14.78 33.63 1.11
N VAL A 100 14.35 33.94 2.34
CA VAL A 100 13.74 35.25 2.65
C VAL A 100 14.74 36.38 2.42
N TRP A 101 16.02 36.17 2.75
CA TRP A 101 17.07 37.16 2.49
C TRP A 101 17.30 37.41 0.99
N ILE A 102 17.07 36.41 0.15
CA ILE A 102 17.14 36.51 -1.33
C ILE A 102 15.79 36.99 -1.93
N GLU A 103 14.83 37.42 -1.10
CA GLU A 103 13.46 37.79 -1.51
C GLU A 103 12.67 36.67 -2.20
N PHE A 104 13.16 35.43 -2.14
CA PHE A 104 12.56 34.25 -2.77
C PHE A 104 11.90 33.29 -1.76
N GLY A 105 11.73 33.75 -0.52
CA GLY A 105 11.21 32.95 0.60
C GLY A 105 9.80 32.40 0.36
N ALA A 106 8.93 33.14 -0.33
CA ALA A 106 7.57 32.71 -0.62
C ALA A 106 7.52 31.51 -1.56
N VAL A 107 8.38 31.48 -2.59
CA VAL A 107 8.44 30.38 -3.54
C VAL A 107 8.97 29.13 -2.86
N PHE A 108 10.06 29.26 -2.10
CA PHE A 108 10.59 28.16 -1.30
C PHE A 108 9.55 27.58 -0.32
N PHE A 109 8.77 28.45 0.34
CA PHE A 109 7.68 28.05 1.23
C PHE A 109 6.63 27.20 0.51
N VAL A 110 6.12 27.66 -0.64
CA VAL A 110 5.10 26.93 -1.42
C VAL A 110 5.63 25.57 -1.89
N PHE A 111 6.86 25.51 -2.40
CA PHE A 111 7.47 24.24 -2.80
C PHE A 111 7.65 23.28 -1.62
N SER A 112 8.00 23.79 -0.44
CA SER A 112 8.13 22.96 0.75
C SER A 112 6.78 22.36 1.19
N CYS A 113 5.69 23.15 1.15
CA CYS A 113 4.33 22.66 1.42
C CYS A 113 3.90 21.59 0.41
N LEU A 114 4.11 21.84 -0.89
CA LEU A 114 3.79 20.87 -1.94
C LEU A 114 4.58 19.57 -1.73
N THR A 115 5.88 19.68 -1.45
CA THR A 115 6.73 18.52 -1.17
C THR A 115 6.26 17.77 0.07
N GLY A 116 5.88 18.46 1.13
CA GLY A 116 5.33 17.85 2.34
C GLY A 116 4.04 17.07 2.10
N ILE A 117 3.13 17.64 1.30
CA ILE A 117 1.90 16.94 0.89
C ILE A 117 2.24 15.71 0.05
N CYS A 118 3.12 15.84 -0.95
CA CYS A 118 3.57 14.74 -1.80
C CYS A 118 4.26 13.62 -1.01
N LEU A 119 5.05 13.95 0.01
CA LEU A 119 5.69 12.96 0.89
C LEU A 119 4.72 12.31 1.86
N GLY A 120 3.66 13.02 2.26
CA GLY A 120 2.58 12.50 3.10
C GLY A 120 1.58 11.62 2.34
N LEU A 121 1.49 11.78 1.03
CA LEU A 121 0.79 10.86 0.14
C LEU A 121 1.62 9.57 0.08
N GLY A 122 1.25 8.58 0.90
CA GLY A 122 1.98 7.32 1.00
C GLY A 122 2.18 6.64 -0.36
N SER A 123 3.33 5.98 -0.54
CA SER A 123 3.60 5.21 -1.74
C SER A 123 2.81 3.90 -1.70
N ARG A 124 2.11 3.59 -2.80
CA ARG A 124 1.38 2.33 -2.94
C ARG A 124 2.34 1.18 -3.19
N ARG A 125 2.12 0.04 -2.53
CA ARG A 125 2.90 -1.15 -2.83
C ARG A 125 2.47 -1.71 -4.19
N GLN A 126 3.44 -2.10 -5.01
CA GLN A 126 3.17 -2.72 -6.30
C GLN A 126 2.38 -4.04 -6.08
N GLY A 127 1.11 -4.06 -6.49
CA GLY A 127 0.19 -5.18 -6.27
C GLY A 127 -0.87 -4.95 -5.18
N GLU A 128 -0.92 -3.76 -4.58
CA GLU A 128 -1.98 -3.40 -3.63
C GLU A 128 -3.29 -3.10 -4.39
N VAL A 129 -4.39 -3.73 -3.94
CA VAL A 129 -5.71 -3.57 -4.56
C VAL A 129 -6.15 -2.11 -4.51
N SER A 130 -6.50 -1.57 -5.66
CA SER A 130 -6.93 -0.18 -5.77
C SER A 130 -8.32 0.01 -5.16
N ALA A 131 -8.58 1.21 -4.62
CA ALA A 131 -9.87 1.56 -4.04
C ALA A 131 -11.02 1.51 -5.06
N TYR A 132 -10.71 1.73 -6.34
CA TYR A 132 -11.66 1.65 -7.43
C TYR A 132 -11.39 0.41 -8.26
N SER A 133 -12.37 -0.49 -8.29
CA SER A 133 -12.30 -1.77 -8.99
C SER A 133 -11.82 -1.65 -10.46
N VAL A 134 -12.11 -0.53 -11.15
CA VAL A 134 -11.61 -0.24 -12.52
C VAL A 134 -10.09 -0.33 -12.66
N PHE A 135 -9.34 -0.06 -11.59
CA PHE A 135 -7.86 -0.14 -11.62
C PHE A 135 -7.31 -1.45 -11.06
N ASN A 136 -8.17 -2.42 -10.68
CA ASN A 136 -7.76 -3.72 -10.18
C ASN A 136 -7.82 -4.78 -11.29
N SER A 137 -6.92 -5.76 -11.28
CA SER A 137 -7.00 -6.90 -12.22
C SER A 137 -8.33 -7.62 -12.03
N ASN A 138 -9.00 -7.97 -13.14
CA ASN A 138 -10.36 -8.55 -13.16
C ASN A 138 -11.50 -7.67 -12.63
N CYS A 139 -11.29 -6.35 -12.46
CA CYS A 139 -12.28 -5.47 -11.85
C CYS A 139 -12.75 -5.96 -10.46
N GLU A 140 -11.88 -6.65 -9.71
CA GLU A 140 -12.22 -7.17 -8.39
C GLU A 140 -12.48 -6.01 -7.41
N ARG A 141 -13.67 -6.03 -6.80
CA ARG A 141 -14.08 -5.07 -5.78
C ARG A 141 -13.39 -5.39 -4.46
N LEU A 142 -13.08 -4.35 -3.70
CA LEU A 142 -12.58 -4.51 -2.33
C LEU A 142 -13.61 -5.27 -1.48
N LEU A 143 -13.13 -6.21 -0.67
CA LEU A 143 -13.95 -6.93 0.30
C LEU A 143 -14.60 -5.91 1.26
N GLY A 144 -15.94 -5.85 1.26
CA GLY A 144 -16.70 -4.87 2.06
C GLY A 144 -17.17 -3.62 1.32
N SER A 145 -16.85 -3.46 0.03
CA SER A 145 -17.52 -2.49 -0.84
C SER A 145 -19.00 -2.87 -0.98
N MET A 146 -19.92 -1.93 -0.70
CA MET A 146 -21.35 -2.12 -0.92
C MET A 146 -21.59 -2.46 -2.39
N THR A 147 -22.04 -3.70 -2.62
CA THR A 147 -22.36 -4.19 -3.95
C THR A 147 -23.56 -3.43 -4.48
N ALA A 148 -23.58 -3.08 -5.77
CA ALA A 148 -24.74 -2.44 -6.38
C ALA A 148 -26.03 -3.25 -6.14
N GLU A 149 -25.96 -4.58 -6.14
CA GLU A 149 -27.12 -5.43 -5.79
C GLU A 149 -27.58 -5.28 -4.32
N HIS A 150 -26.66 -5.01 -3.39
CA HIS A 150 -27.00 -4.73 -2.00
C HIS A 150 -27.66 -3.35 -1.87
N PHE A 151 -27.10 -2.35 -2.55
CA PHE A 151 -27.68 -1.01 -2.60
C PHE A 151 -29.05 -1.01 -3.27
N GLU A 152 -29.23 -1.75 -4.37
CA GLU A 152 -30.52 -1.96 -5.02
C GLU A 152 -31.51 -2.67 -4.11
N ARG A 153 -31.09 -3.72 -3.39
CA ARG A 153 -31.96 -4.42 -2.43
C ARG A 153 -32.37 -3.51 -1.27
N ASP A 154 -31.46 -2.66 -0.79
CA ASP A 154 -31.73 -1.71 0.29
C ASP A 154 -32.58 -0.52 -0.18
N MET A 155 -32.36 0.00 -1.38
CA MET A 155 -33.17 1.09 -1.95
C MET A 155 -34.54 0.62 -2.44
N LEU A 156 -34.63 -0.56 -3.03
CA LEU A 156 -35.86 -1.11 -3.57
C LEU A 156 -36.76 -1.72 -2.49
N HIS A 157 -36.33 -1.74 -1.21
CA HIS A 157 -37.01 -2.33 -0.05
C HIS A 157 -38.48 -2.66 -0.35
N ARG A 158 -38.68 -3.82 -0.98
CA ARG A 158 -39.98 -4.24 -1.46
C ARG A 158 -40.63 -4.82 -0.22
N LYS A 159 -41.38 -3.98 0.50
CA LYS A 159 -42.29 -4.44 1.54
C LYS A 159 -43.12 -5.58 0.94
N LYS A 160 -42.81 -6.81 1.35
CA LYS A 160 -43.73 -7.92 1.21
C LYS A 160 -44.85 -7.74 2.23
#